data_AF-A0AAE0DU82-F1
#
_entry.id   AF-A0AAE0DU82-F1
#
_cell.length_a   1.000
_cell.length_b   1.000
_cell.length_c   1.000
_cell.angle_alpha   90.00
_cell.angle_beta   90.00
_cell.angle_gamma   90.00
#
_symmetry.space_group_name_H-M   'P 1'
#
loop_
_entity.id
_entity.type
_entity.pdbx_description
1 polymer ?
#
loop_
_entity_poly.entity_id
_entity_poly.type
_entity_poly.pdbx_seq_one_letter_code
_entity_poly.pdbx_strand_id
1 'polypeptide(L)'
;MIIFVWNACGLNSPRAFNILQNHKRDSNPDIMFLMETRCKQAKLETWRSKLGFDGKLVVDSVGNSGGLCLFWSNAVEVDLLSYSSGHIDVRVRQCSKPIWRFSGFYGNPVPTQRKHYWTLLRRLAGMCNLPWLCIGDFNEILYESEKVGGLKKSWQQMSEFREALDDCSLEDMGFVGPAYTWCNKREGTEMILERLGRGICSHEWRLAFPHSVITHMEFWGSDHRSLVLEAMDSSMGAKVGLKNTNKRFYFEECWAQDHECQDIVNNSWLVDTGGNNTDVILKNIGSCGMQLKAWNILKRRNLRQDIRKTKGCPPRGLSICETRFLEGNYCPRTST
;
A
#
# COMPACT_ATOMS: atom_id res chain seq x y z
N MET A 1 7.63 1.40 14.77
CA MET A 1 6.29 1.96 15.02
C MET A 1 5.29 0.99 14.47
N ILE A 2 4.23 0.71 15.20
CA ILE A 2 3.26 -0.32 14.85
C ILE A 2 1.93 0.35 14.48
N ILE A 3 1.39 -0.01 13.32
CA ILE A 3 0.12 0.50 12.81
C ILE A 3 -0.84 -0.68 12.66
N PHE A 4 -1.96 -0.63 13.37
CA PHE A 4 -3.04 -1.60 13.26
C PHE A 4 -4.15 -1.05 12.37
N VAL A 5 -4.64 -1.85 11.42
CA VAL A 5 -5.68 -1.44 10.48
C VAL A 5 -6.74 -2.52 10.39
N TRP A 6 -8.02 -2.15 10.53
CA TRP A 6 -9.09 -3.14 10.47
C TRP A 6 -10.43 -2.59 10.00
N ASN A 7 -11.02 -3.29 9.03
CA ASN A 7 -12.44 -3.13 8.72
C ASN A 7 -13.23 -4.00 9.70
N ALA A 8 -13.84 -3.35 10.69
CA ALA A 8 -14.40 -4.04 11.83
C ALA A 8 -15.86 -4.49 11.61
N CYS A 9 -16.52 -4.00 10.55
CA CYS A 9 -17.92 -4.29 10.23
C CYS A 9 -18.89 -4.08 11.42
N GLY A 10 -18.58 -3.09 12.25
CA GLY A 10 -19.37 -2.67 13.41
C GLY A 10 -18.68 -2.95 14.75
N LEU A 11 -18.47 -1.88 15.51
CA LEU A 11 -17.90 -1.91 16.86
C LEU A 11 -18.98 -1.90 17.95
N ASN A 12 -20.22 -2.23 17.60
CA ASN A 12 -21.32 -2.16 18.55
C ASN A 12 -21.45 -3.35 19.52
N SER A 13 -20.48 -4.27 19.55
CA SER A 13 -20.52 -5.46 20.40
C SER A 13 -19.36 -5.53 21.41
N PRO A 14 -19.57 -6.13 22.61
CA PRO A 14 -18.48 -6.43 23.54
C PRO A 14 -17.42 -7.35 22.93
N ARG A 15 -17.83 -8.26 22.04
CA ARG A 15 -16.93 -9.15 21.30
C ARG A 15 -15.92 -8.36 20.46
N ALA A 16 -16.38 -7.35 19.72
CA ALA A 16 -15.51 -6.49 18.93
C ALA A 16 -14.52 -5.73 19.82
N PHE A 17 -14.94 -5.27 21.00
CA PHE A 17 -14.04 -4.64 21.97
C PHE A 17 -12.96 -5.60 22.46
N ASN A 18 -13.32 -6.82 22.85
CA ASN A 18 -12.37 -7.83 23.33
C ASN A 18 -11.33 -8.19 22.25
N ILE A 19 -11.75 -8.25 20.98
CA ILE A 19 -10.85 -8.48 19.84
C ILE A 19 -9.84 -7.32 19.73
N LEU A 20 -10.30 -6.07 19.76
CA LEU A 20 -9.39 -4.91 19.73
C LEU A 20 -8.47 -4.87 20.95
N GLN A 21 -8.97 -5.23 22.14
CA GLN A 21 -8.18 -5.27 23.36
C GLN A 21 -7.08 -6.33 23.28
N ASN A 22 -7.38 -7.51 22.74
CA ASN A 22 -6.38 -8.55 22.49
C ASN A 22 -5.31 -8.04 21.51
N HIS A 23 -5.70 -7.45 20.37
CA HIS A 23 -4.75 -6.88 19.44
C HIS A 23 -3.91 -5.75 20.05
N LYS A 24 -4.52 -4.90 20.89
CA LYS A 24 -3.80 -3.84 21.62
C LYS A 24 -2.78 -4.43 22.60
N ARG A 25 -3.11 -5.52 23.30
CA ARG A 25 -2.18 -6.22 24.17
C ARG A 25 -1.04 -6.88 23.39
N ASP A 26 -1.37 -7.55 22.29
CA ASP A 26 -0.41 -8.42 21.60
C ASP A 26 0.54 -7.64 20.69
N SER A 27 0.09 -6.54 20.09
CA SER A 27 0.89 -5.73 19.15
C SER A 27 1.20 -4.30 19.63
N ASN A 28 0.55 -3.84 20.70
CA ASN A 28 0.68 -2.48 21.25
C ASN A 28 0.85 -1.36 20.19
N PRO A 29 -0.11 -1.20 19.27
CA PRO A 29 0.00 -0.26 18.16
C PRO A 29 0.12 1.18 18.66
N ASP A 30 0.97 1.93 17.96
CA ASP A 30 1.12 3.39 18.09
C ASP A 30 -0.03 4.12 17.40
N ILE A 31 -0.50 3.58 16.26
CA ILE A 31 -1.63 4.08 15.49
C ILE A 31 -2.60 2.94 15.22
N MET A 32 -3.91 3.18 15.40
CA MET A 32 -4.97 2.22 15.10
C MET A 32 -6.03 2.86 14.21
N PHE A 33 -6.15 2.38 12.97
CA PHE A 33 -7.16 2.82 12.02
C PHE A 33 -8.28 1.78 11.87
N LEU A 34 -9.53 2.21 12.10
CA LEU A 34 -10.71 1.37 12.10
C LEU A 34 -11.71 1.88 11.07
N MET A 35 -12.24 0.96 10.26
CA MET A 35 -13.25 1.22 9.24
C MET A 35 -14.55 0.50 9.57
N GLU A 36 -15.67 0.98 9.01
CA GLU A 36 -17.02 0.47 9.30
C GLU A 36 -17.27 0.40 10.81
N THR A 37 -16.93 1.48 11.52
CA THR A 37 -17.07 1.50 12.99
C THR A 37 -18.54 1.38 13.39
N ARG A 38 -19.46 1.94 12.60
CA ARG A 38 -20.92 1.98 12.85
C ARG A 38 -21.25 2.48 14.27
N CYS A 39 -20.39 3.33 14.81
CA CYS A 39 -20.47 3.86 16.17
C CYS A 39 -20.41 5.38 16.14
N LYS A 40 -21.06 6.00 17.12
CA LYS A 40 -20.96 7.44 17.35
C LYS A 40 -19.67 7.78 18.12
N GLN A 41 -19.21 9.02 17.94
CA GLN A 41 -18.00 9.54 18.57
C GLN A 41 -17.90 9.33 20.09
N ALA A 42 -19.03 9.37 20.82
CA ALA A 42 -19.07 9.15 22.27
C ALA A 42 -18.65 7.72 22.66
N LYS A 43 -19.11 6.70 21.93
CA LYS A 43 -18.71 5.31 22.17
C LYS A 43 -17.24 5.09 21.84
N LEU A 44 -16.76 5.70 20.76
CA LEU A 44 -15.36 5.65 20.38
C LEU A 44 -14.46 6.40 21.38
N GLU A 45 -14.97 7.39 22.12
CA GLU A 45 -14.26 7.97 23.27
C GLU A 45 -14.03 6.94 24.37
N THR A 46 -15.10 6.24 24.78
CA THR A 46 -14.99 5.18 25.78
C THR A 46 -13.99 4.11 25.34
N TRP A 47 -13.98 3.76 24.06
CA TRP A 47 -13.04 2.78 23.52
C TRP A 47 -11.60 3.29 23.52
N ARG A 48 -11.37 4.54 23.10
CA ARG A 48 -10.06 5.21 23.16
C ARG A 48 -9.48 5.10 24.57
N SER A 49 -10.24 5.53 25.58
CA SER A 49 -9.79 5.51 26.98
C SER A 49 -9.52 4.08 27.47
N LYS A 50 -10.42 3.13 27.20
CA LYS A 50 -10.26 1.74 27.66
C LYS A 50 -9.12 0.99 26.97
N LEU A 51 -8.80 1.35 25.72
CA LEU A 51 -7.67 0.80 24.97
C LEU A 51 -6.35 1.52 25.29
N GLY A 52 -6.38 2.58 26.11
CA GLY A 52 -5.19 3.33 26.52
C GLY A 52 -4.56 4.14 25.40
N PHE A 53 -5.36 4.66 24.47
CA PHE A 53 -4.87 5.63 23.47
C PHE A 53 -5.02 7.06 23.98
N ASP A 54 -4.14 7.93 23.54
CA ASP A 54 -4.08 9.34 23.96
C ASP A 54 -4.93 10.22 23.06
N GLY A 55 -4.88 10.00 21.74
CA GLY A 55 -5.64 10.80 20.77
C GLY A 55 -6.65 9.99 19.96
N LYS A 56 -7.61 10.71 19.36
CA LYS A 56 -8.54 10.16 18.38
C LYS A 56 -8.96 11.16 17.31
N LEU A 57 -9.29 10.65 16.13
CA LEU A 57 -10.06 11.32 15.09
C LEU A 57 -11.20 10.41 14.67
N VAL A 58 -12.40 10.95 14.54
CA VAL A 58 -13.61 10.18 14.22
C VAL A 58 -14.31 10.84 13.05
N VAL A 59 -14.63 10.05 12.04
CA VAL A 59 -15.61 10.38 11.01
C VAL A 59 -16.85 9.54 11.34
N ASP A 60 -17.97 10.20 11.65
CA ASP A 60 -19.17 9.51 12.09
C ASP A 60 -19.78 8.61 11.00
N SER A 61 -20.43 7.54 11.43
CA SER A 61 -21.26 6.70 10.55
C SER A 61 -22.57 7.42 10.18
N VAL A 62 -23.02 7.18 8.94
CA VAL A 62 -24.36 7.58 8.49
C VAL A 62 -25.30 6.41 8.74
N GLY A 63 -26.11 6.52 9.80
CA GLY A 63 -26.89 5.40 10.32
C GLY A 63 -25.98 4.21 10.68
N ASN A 64 -26.30 3.04 10.12
CA ASN A 64 -25.57 1.78 10.32
C ASN A 64 -24.48 1.51 9.28
N SER A 65 -24.06 2.52 8.50
CA SER A 65 -23.06 2.35 7.44
C SER A 65 -21.87 3.29 7.63
N GLY A 66 -20.68 2.74 7.38
CA GLY A 66 -19.43 3.48 7.40
C GLY A 66 -19.00 3.88 8.80
N GLY A 67 -18.35 5.04 8.88
CA GLY A 67 -17.65 5.51 10.06
C GLY A 67 -16.20 5.07 10.07
N LEU A 68 -15.31 6.03 10.31
CA LEU A 68 -13.86 5.83 10.38
C LEU A 68 -13.36 6.31 11.74
N CYS A 69 -12.35 5.66 12.27
CA CYS A 69 -11.70 6.09 13.51
C CYS A 69 -10.21 5.89 13.42
N LEU A 70 -9.45 6.91 13.82
CA LEU A 70 -8.01 6.83 14.00
C LEU A 70 -7.70 7.07 15.47
N PHE A 71 -7.07 6.12 16.14
CA PHE A 71 -6.49 6.30 17.47
C PHE A 71 -4.96 6.38 17.37
N TRP A 72 -4.34 7.11 18.29
CA TRP A 72 -2.87 7.13 18.42
C TRP A 72 -2.42 7.28 19.86
N SER A 73 -1.22 6.79 20.16
CA SER A 73 -0.54 6.96 21.45
C SER A 73 0.21 8.30 21.52
N ASN A 74 0.60 8.71 22.72
CA ASN A 74 1.44 9.89 22.96
C ASN A 74 2.86 9.78 22.37
N ALA A 75 3.27 8.59 21.90
CA ALA A 75 4.53 8.38 21.21
C ALA A 75 4.55 8.96 19.78
N VAL A 76 3.38 9.38 19.28
CA VAL A 76 3.18 9.90 17.94
C VAL A 76 2.34 11.17 17.99
N GLU A 77 2.80 12.20 17.30
CA GLU A 77 2.03 13.42 17.04
C GLU A 77 1.34 13.28 15.67
N VAL A 78 0.06 13.66 15.64
CA VAL A 78 -0.82 13.49 14.49
C VAL A 78 -1.49 14.82 14.17
N ASP A 79 -1.20 15.39 13.00
CA ASP A 79 -1.87 16.59 12.50
C ASP A 79 -2.85 16.22 11.38
N LEU A 80 -4.12 16.58 11.53
CA LEU A 80 -5.12 16.36 10.48
C LEU A 80 -4.84 17.20 9.23
N LEU A 81 -4.78 16.55 8.07
CA LEU A 81 -4.66 17.22 6.77
C LEU A 81 -6.01 17.29 6.07
N SER A 82 -6.71 16.17 5.96
CA SER A 82 -8.05 16.09 5.36
C SER A 82 -8.78 14.82 5.78
N TYR A 83 -10.10 14.80 5.60
CA TYR A 83 -10.90 13.61 5.86
C TYR A 83 -12.17 13.61 5.00
N SER A 84 -12.77 12.44 4.85
CA SER A 84 -14.12 12.25 4.34
C SER A 84 -14.69 10.93 4.88
N SER A 85 -15.88 10.54 4.44
CA SER A 85 -16.42 9.19 4.70
C SER A 85 -15.52 8.06 4.18
N GLY A 86 -14.59 8.38 3.28
CA GLY A 86 -13.71 7.43 2.61
C GLY A 86 -12.25 7.46 3.06
N HIS A 87 -11.84 8.43 3.87
CA HIS A 87 -10.45 8.50 4.32
C HIS A 87 -10.26 9.39 5.56
N ILE A 88 -9.18 9.14 6.28
CA ILE A 88 -8.56 10.07 7.24
C ILE A 88 -7.11 10.24 6.80
N ASP A 89 -6.70 11.46 6.51
CA ASP A 89 -5.35 11.79 6.07
C ASP A 89 -4.67 12.73 7.06
N VAL A 90 -3.49 12.33 7.53
CA VAL A 90 -2.78 12.99 8.61
C VAL A 90 -1.29 13.05 8.33
N ARG A 91 -0.65 14.09 8.84
CA ARG A 91 0.80 14.14 9.01
C ARG A 91 1.15 13.44 10.31
N VAL A 92 2.21 12.66 10.28
CA VAL A 92 2.71 11.89 11.41
C VAL A 92 4.13 12.32 11.76
N ARG A 93 4.35 12.63 13.03
CA ARG A 93 5.67 12.92 13.59
C ARG A 93 5.94 11.99 14.77
N GLN A 94 7.10 11.35 14.76
CA GLN A 94 7.63 10.57 15.88
C GLN A 94 9.01 11.14 16.25
N CYS A 95 9.33 11.15 17.54
CA CYS A 95 10.60 11.69 18.03
C CYS A 95 11.79 11.07 17.27
N SER A 96 12.70 11.93 16.80
CA SER A 96 13.91 11.55 16.06
C SER A 96 13.69 10.76 14.76
N LYS A 97 12.49 10.82 14.16
CA LYS A 97 12.19 10.21 12.85
C LYS A 97 11.74 11.23 11.80
N PRO A 98 11.90 10.92 10.50
CA PRO A 98 11.37 11.76 9.44
C PRO A 98 9.86 11.97 9.61
N ILE A 99 9.39 13.19 9.32
CA ILE A 99 7.95 13.46 9.22
C ILE A 99 7.44 12.78 7.95
N TRP A 100 6.33 12.06 8.07
CA TRP A 100 5.71 11.34 6.97
C TRP A 100 4.18 11.51 7.04
N ARG A 101 3.48 10.96 6.06
CA ARG A 101 2.04 11.11 5.89
C ARG A 101 1.35 9.76 5.91
N PHE A 102 0.28 9.66 6.70
CA PHE A 102 -0.58 8.49 6.79
C PHE A 102 -1.96 8.80 6.23
N SER A 103 -2.44 7.97 5.30
CA SER A 103 -3.86 7.94 4.95
C SER A 103 -4.47 6.60 5.33
N GLY A 104 -5.43 6.62 6.24
CA GLY A 104 -6.35 5.51 6.43
C GLY A 104 -7.43 5.57 5.36
N PHE A 105 -7.54 4.56 4.50
CA PHE A 105 -8.40 4.57 3.32
C PHE A 105 -9.49 3.51 3.37
N TYR A 106 -10.73 3.90 3.07
CA TYR A 106 -11.88 3.01 2.95
C TYR A 106 -12.60 3.26 1.62
N GLY A 107 -12.23 2.49 0.60
CA GLY A 107 -12.77 2.57 -0.76
C GLY A 107 -14.29 2.34 -0.80
N ASN A 108 -14.97 2.84 -1.83
CA ASN A 108 -16.42 2.64 -1.94
C ASN A 108 -16.76 1.15 -2.15
N PRO A 109 -17.65 0.55 -1.34
CA PRO A 109 -18.07 -0.83 -1.56
C PRO A 109 -18.84 -0.98 -2.89
N VAL A 110 -19.51 0.06 -3.36
CA VAL A 110 -20.28 0.07 -4.61
C VAL A 110 -19.34 0.18 -5.82
N PRO A 111 -19.27 -0.84 -6.69
CA PRO A 111 -18.28 -0.89 -7.77
C PRO A 111 -18.33 0.30 -8.74
N THR A 112 -19.53 0.80 -9.06
CA THR A 112 -19.73 1.94 -9.96
C THR A 112 -19.24 3.27 -9.37
N GLN A 113 -19.06 3.34 -8.05
CA GLN A 113 -18.63 4.53 -7.33
C GLN A 113 -17.11 4.54 -7.04
N ARG A 114 -16.40 3.42 -7.22
CA ARG A 114 -14.96 3.30 -6.94
C ARG A 114 -14.09 4.27 -7.74
N LYS A 115 -14.51 4.62 -8.96
CA LYS A 115 -13.81 5.62 -9.79
C LYS A 115 -13.61 6.96 -9.06
N HIS A 116 -14.58 7.40 -8.24
CA HIS A 116 -14.45 8.63 -7.45
C HIS A 116 -13.37 8.52 -6.38
N TYR A 117 -13.10 7.32 -5.88
CA TYR A 117 -12.06 7.05 -4.90
C TYR A 117 -10.67 6.97 -5.54
N TRP A 118 -10.58 6.54 -6.80
CA TRP A 118 -9.36 6.68 -7.60
C TRP A 118 -9.05 8.15 -7.93
N THR A 119 -10.07 8.96 -8.19
CA THR A 119 -9.91 10.42 -8.29
C THR A 119 -9.49 11.04 -6.96
N LEU A 120 -10.07 10.60 -5.85
CA LEU A 120 -9.67 11.03 -4.51
C LEU A 120 -8.20 10.71 -4.24
N LEU A 121 -7.75 9.48 -4.53
CA LEU A 121 -6.36 9.07 -4.32
C LEU A 121 -5.38 9.97 -5.10
N ARG A 122 -5.68 10.27 -6.37
CA ARG A 122 -4.90 11.22 -7.19
C ARG A 122 -4.90 12.64 -6.63
N ARG A 123 -6.04 13.11 -6.14
CA ARG A 123 -6.12 14.42 -5.48
C ARG A 123 -5.27 14.45 -4.22
N LEU A 124 -5.35 13.41 -3.39
CA LEU A 124 -4.54 13.29 -2.18
C LEU A 124 -3.05 13.31 -2.52
N ALA A 125 -2.62 12.58 -3.57
CA ALA A 125 -1.24 12.58 -4.04
C ALA A 125 -0.74 14.00 -4.38
N GLY A 126 -1.57 14.83 -5.02
CA GLY A 126 -1.22 16.20 -5.38
C GLY A 126 -1.28 17.22 -4.24
N MET A 127 -1.82 16.87 -3.07
CA MET A 127 -2.00 17.82 -1.95
C MET A 127 -0.79 17.92 -1.02
N CYS A 128 0.08 16.91 -0.97
CA CYS A 128 1.18 16.88 -0.01
C CYS A 128 2.29 15.94 -0.48
N ASN A 129 3.53 16.45 -0.49
CA ASN A 129 4.72 15.76 -0.99
C ASN A 129 5.52 15.02 0.11
N LEU A 130 4.96 14.90 1.31
CA LEU A 130 5.59 14.10 2.39
C LEU A 130 5.65 12.62 2.00
N PRO A 131 6.64 11.86 2.49
CA PRO A 131 6.68 10.41 2.35
C PRO A 131 5.34 9.80 2.76
N TRP A 132 4.63 9.18 1.82
CA TRP A 132 3.25 8.80 1.98
C TRP A 132 3.07 7.30 2.10
N LEU A 133 2.33 6.89 3.13
CA LEU A 133 1.76 5.56 3.30
C LEU A 133 0.23 5.68 3.32
N CYS A 134 -0.43 4.88 2.51
CA CYS A 134 -1.88 4.75 2.47
C CYS A 134 -2.24 3.28 2.73
N ILE A 135 -3.05 3.00 3.74
CA ILE A 135 -3.40 1.63 4.13
C ILE A 135 -4.88 1.55 4.50
N GLY A 136 -5.50 0.43 4.18
CA GLY A 136 -6.90 0.19 4.51
C GLY A 136 -7.54 -0.77 3.54
N ASP A 137 -8.85 -0.63 3.40
CA ASP A 137 -9.68 -1.46 2.55
C ASP A 137 -10.01 -0.70 1.28
N PHE A 138 -9.46 -1.16 0.16
CA PHE A 138 -9.64 -0.49 -1.14
C PHE A 138 -10.91 -0.94 -1.85
N ASN A 139 -11.60 -1.98 -1.35
CA ASN A 139 -12.74 -2.62 -2.00
C ASN A 139 -12.47 -3.13 -3.44
N GLU A 140 -11.21 -3.15 -3.89
CA GLU A 140 -10.81 -3.63 -5.21
C GLU A 140 -9.52 -4.46 -5.15
N ILE A 141 -9.42 -5.43 -6.06
CA ILE A 141 -8.22 -6.26 -6.24
C ILE A 141 -7.36 -5.72 -7.38
N LEU A 142 -6.04 -5.94 -7.32
CA LEU A 142 -5.12 -5.57 -8.38
C LEU A 142 -5.05 -6.62 -9.47
N TYR A 143 -5.22 -7.91 -9.15
CA TYR A 143 -5.08 -9.01 -10.10
C TYR A 143 -6.14 -10.08 -9.85
N GLU A 144 -6.48 -10.85 -10.89
CA GLU A 144 -7.46 -11.94 -10.78
C GLU A 144 -7.03 -13.01 -9.75
N SER A 145 -5.71 -13.23 -9.59
CA SER A 145 -5.14 -14.13 -8.59
C SER A 145 -5.40 -13.73 -7.14
N GLU A 146 -5.87 -12.50 -6.89
CA GLU A 146 -6.24 -12.02 -5.57
C GLU A 146 -7.71 -12.31 -5.21
N LYS A 147 -8.36 -13.18 -6.00
CA LYS A 147 -9.74 -13.65 -5.78
C LYS A 147 -9.87 -15.15 -6.00
N VAL A 148 -10.67 -15.79 -5.14
CA VAL A 148 -11.14 -17.18 -5.32
C VAL A 148 -12.65 -17.23 -5.16
N GLY A 149 -13.29 -18.05 -5.99
CA GLY A 149 -14.74 -18.25 -5.96
C GLY A 149 -15.55 -17.10 -6.57
N GLY A 150 -16.82 -17.39 -6.86
CA GLY A 150 -17.75 -16.44 -7.47
C GLY A 150 -17.38 -16.03 -8.90
N LEU A 151 -18.02 -14.97 -9.38
CA LEU A 151 -17.79 -14.43 -10.73
C LEU A 151 -16.45 -13.69 -10.81
N LYS A 152 -15.81 -13.75 -11.98
CA LYS A 152 -14.61 -12.97 -12.27
C LYS A 152 -14.90 -11.47 -12.12
N LYS A 153 -13.95 -10.73 -11.53
CA LYS A 153 -14.06 -9.27 -11.45
C LYS A 153 -13.80 -8.63 -12.81
N SER A 154 -14.34 -7.42 -12.97
CA SER A 154 -14.13 -6.62 -14.17
C SER A 154 -12.65 -6.29 -14.34
N TRP A 155 -12.10 -6.68 -15.49
CA TRP A 155 -10.72 -6.34 -15.87
C TRP A 155 -10.51 -4.82 -15.89
N GLN A 156 -11.52 -4.07 -16.33
CA GLN A 156 -11.47 -2.61 -16.37
C GLN A 156 -11.32 -2.00 -14.98
N GLN A 157 -12.08 -2.48 -13.99
CA GLN A 157 -12.00 -1.94 -12.62
C GLN A 157 -10.63 -2.20 -11.97
N MET A 158 -10.07 -3.40 -12.20
CA MET A 158 -8.71 -3.71 -11.76
C MET A 158 -7.67 -2.83 -12.47
N SER A 159 -7.87 -2.53 -13.77
CA SER A 159 -6.97 -1.62 -14.52
C SER A 159 -7.04 -0.21 -14.00
N GLU A 160 -8.24 0.33 -13.77
CA GLU A 160 -8.44 1.67 -13.22
C GLU A 160 -7.78 1.83 -11.85
N PHE A 161 -7.79 0.77 -11.02
CA PHE A 161 -7.08 0.79 -9.74
C PHE A 161 -5.56 0.82 -9.94
N ARG A 162 -5.00 -0.06 -10.77
CA ARG A 162 -3.54 -0.06 -11.09
C ARG A 162 -3.09 1.28 -11.67
N GLU A 163 -3.87 1.85 -12.59
CA GLU A 163 -3.60 3.15 -13.18
C GLU A 163 -3.62 4.27 -12.13
N ALA A 164 -4.52 4.20 -11.14
CA ALA A 164 -4.52 5.17 -10.04
C ALA A 164 -3.25 5.08 -9.18
N LEU A 165 -2.74 3.87 -8.92
CA LEU A 165 -1.48 3.68 -8.22
C LEU A 165 -0.30 4.24 -9.02
N ASP A 166 -0.23 3.91 -10.32
CA ASP A 166 0.79 4.41 -11.24
C ASP A 166 0.79 5.94 -11.32
N ASP A 167 -0.38 6.55 -11.49
CA ASP A 167 -0.54 8.02 -11.56
C ASP A 167 -0.08 8.69 -10.25
N CYS A 168 -0.25 8.03 -9.11
CA CYS A 168 0.18 8.51 -7.79
C CYS A 168 1.62 8.12 -7.43
N SER A 169 2.32 7.36 -8.28
CA SER A 169 3.64 6.78 -7.96
C SER A 169 3.64 5.98 -6.65
N LEU A 170 2.57 5.21 -6.42
CA LEU A 170 2.39 4.35 -5.26
C LEU A 170 2.62 2.88 -5.62
N GLU A 171 3.27 2.14 -4.74
CA GLU A 171 3.52 0.71 -4.89
C GLU A 171 2.82 -0.10 -3.81
N ASP A 172 2.31 -1.29 -4.16
CA ASP A 172 1.82 -2.27 -3.18
C ASP A 172 3.00 -2.80 -2.35
N MET A 173 2.90 -2.65 -1.03
CA MET A 173 3.97 -3.03 -0.10
C MET A 173 4.20 -4.55 -0.02
N GLY A 174 3.29 -5.36 -0.55
CA GLY A 174 3.23 -6.77 -0.28
C GLY A 174 2.72 -7.07 1.13
N PHE A 175 2.83 -8.33 1.55
CA PHE A 175 2.38 -8.79 2.85
C PHE A 175 3.03 -10.13 3.23
N VAL A 176 2.90 -10.50 4.50
CA VAL A 176 3.16 -11.83 5.05
C VAL A 176 1.86 -12.39 5.63
N GLY A 177 1.66 -13.70 5.52
CA GLY A 177 0.47 -14.39 6.03
C GLY A 177 -0.54 -14.77 4.94
N PRO A 178 -1.80 -15.01 5.31
CA PRO A 178 -2.83 -15.47 4.38
C PRO A 178 -3.11 -14.48 3.24
N ALA A 179 -3.32 -14.99 2.02
CA ALA A 179 -3.41 -14.15 0.82
C ALA A 179 -4.64 -13.22 0.75
N TYR A 180 -5.77 -13.68 1.30
CA TYR A 180 -7.06 -13.00 1.17
C TYR A 180 -7.45 -12.33 2.47
N THR A 181 -7.91 -11.09 2.39
CA THR A 181 -8.24 -10.23 3.53
C THR A 181 -9.74 -10.04 3.74
N TRP A 182 -10.57 -10.56 2.84
CA TRP A 182 -12.02 -10.59 2.94
C TRP A 182 -12.60 -11.95 2.59
N CYS A 183 -13.70 -12.33 3.24
CA CYS A 183 -14.48 -13.54 2.98
C CYS A 183 -15.98 -13.25 3.03
N ASN A 184 -16.77 -13.75 2.08
CA ASN A 184 -18.23 -13.62 2.11
C ASN A 184 -18.93 -14.44 3.22
N LYS A 185 -18.17 -15.16 4.06
CA LYS A 185 -18.63 -16.03 5.15
C LYS A 185 -19.55 -17.18 4.72
N ARG A 186 -19.52 -17.57 3.45
CA ARG A 186 -20.20 -18.78 2.95
C ARG A 186 -19.23 -19.95 2.87
N GLU A 187 -19.78 -21.15 2.86
CA GLU A 187 -19.02 -22.41 2.85
C GLU A 187 -19.05 -23.08 1.47
N GLY A 188 -18.15 -24.05 1.28
CA GLY A 188 -18.12 -24.87 0.07
C GLY A 188 -17.93 -24.07 -1.22
N THR A 189 -18.74 -24.41 -2.24
CA THR A 189 -18.67 -23.81 -3.58
C THR A 189 -19.15 -22.36 -3.64
N GLU A 190 -19.87 -21.89 -2.61
CA GLU A 190 -20.32 -20.50 -2.50
C GLU A 190 -19.30 -19.59 -1.80
N MET A 191 -18.20 -20.16 -1.27
CA MET A 191 -17.15 -19.39 -0.61
C MET A 191 -16.47 -18.46 -1.60
N ILE A 192 -16.35 -17.19 -1.21
CA ILE A 192 -15.61 -16.18 -1.96
C ILE A 192 -14.58 -15.53 -1.05
N LEU A 193 -13.34 -15.48 -1.53
CA LEU A 193 -12.21 -14.84 -0.86
C LEU A 193 -11.60 -13.77 -1.76
N GLU A 194 -11.26 -12.61 -1.20
CA GLU A 194 -10.65 -11.49 -1.94
C GLU A 194 -9.57 -10.80 -1.10
N ARG A 195 -8.52 -10.26 -1.74
CA ARG A 195 -7.57 -9.35 -1.08
C ARG A 195 -8.00 -7.89 -1.27
N LEU A 196 -8.84 -7.39 -0.39
CA LEU A 196 -9.34 -6.01 -0.43
C LEU A 196 -8.53 -5.04 0.43
N GLY A 197 -8.11 -5.52 1.61
CA GLY A 197 -7.18 -4.83 2.49
C GLY A 197 -5.73 -4.90 1.99
N ARG A 198 -5.05 -3.75 1.91
CA ARG A 198 -3.63 -3.63 1.55
C ARG A 198 -3.03 -2.31 2.04
N GLY A 199 -1.70 -2.24 2.05
CA GLY A 199 -0.96 -0.99 2.16
C GLY A 199 -0.21 -0.67 0.87
N ILE A 200 -0.28 0.59 0.47
CA ILE A 200 0.42 1.16 -0.67
C ILE A 200 1.28 2.33 -0.16
N CYS A 201 2.48 2.50 -0.71
CA CYS A 201 3.36 3.58 -0.27
C CYS A 201 4.06 4.25 -1.45
N SER A 202 4.44 5.51 -1.23
CA SER A 202 5.37 6.24 -2.09
C SER A 202 6.78 5.66 -1.96
N HIS A 203 7.61 5.93 -2.96
CA HIS A 203 9.01 5.53 -2.95
C HIS A 203 9.77 6.14 -1.76
N GLU A 204 9.51 7.42 -1.46
CA GLU A 204 10.14 8.17 -0.37
C GLU A 204 9.81 7.53 0.99
N TRP A 205 8.58 7.05 1.16
CA TRP A 205 8.19 6.33 2.37
C TRP A 205 8.90 4.99 2.48
N ARG A 206 9.01 4.25 1.36
CA ARG A 206 9.76 2.99 1.31
C ARG A 206 11.23 3.18 1.67
N LEU A 207 11.86 4.27 1.23
CA LEU A 207 13.24 4.60 1.58
C LEU A 207 13.41 4.95 3.06
N ALA A 208 12.44 5.65 3.64
CA ALA A 208 12.47 6.01 5.06
C ALA A 208 12.27 4.78 5.98
N PHE A 209 11.48 3.79 5.53
CA PHE A 209 11.16 2.59 6.31
C PHE A 209 11.37 1.29 5.49
N PRO A 210 12.61 0.98 5.09
CA PRO A 210 12.90 -0.04 4.06
C PRO A 210 12.57 -1.47 4.48
N HIS A 211 12.57 -1.74 5.80
CA HIS A 211 12.32 -3.05 6.38
C HIS A 211 10.87 -3.27 6.82
N SER A 212 9.97 -2.37 6.42
CA SER A 212 8.57 -2.47 6.84
C SER A 212 7.85 -3.66 6.22
N VAL A 213 7.03 -4.32 7.04
CA VAL A 213 6.25 -5.50 6.64
C VAL A 213 4.79 -5.31 7.09
N ILE A 214 3.87 -5.66 6.19
CA ILE A 214 2.44 -5.82 6.52
C ILE A 214 2.17 -7.29 6.77
N THR A 215 1.58 -7.60 7.92
CA THR A 215 1.11 -8.93 8.28
C THR A 215 -0.41 -8.98 8.19
N HIS A 216 -0.93 -9.96 7.45
CA HIS A 216 -2.35 -10.28 7.44
C HIS A 216 -2.67 -11.20 8.62
N MET A 217 -3.52 -10.75 9.53
CA MET A 217 -3.89 -11.50 10.73
C MET A 217 -5.00 -12.52 10.44
N GLU A 218 -5.38 -13.32 11.44
CA GLU A 218 -6.54 -14.20 11.35
C GLU A 218 -7.89 -13.45 11.26
N PHE A 219 -8.94 -14.16 10.84
CA PHE A 219 -10.29 -13.60 10.89
C PHE A 219 -10.76 -13.56 12.35
N TRP A 220 -11.06 -12.36 12.85
CA TRP A 220 -11.51 -12.18 14.23
C TRP A 220 -12.87 -11.49 14.28
N GLY A 221 -13.95 -12.24 14.09
CA GLY A 221 -15.31 -11.70 14.22
C GLY A 221 -15.77 -10.71 13.14
N SER A 222 -14.87 -10.31 12.22
CA SER A 222 -15.18 -9.58 10.99
C SER A 222 -15.06 -10.52 9.78
N ASP A 223 -15.74 -10.18 8.69
CA ASP A 223 -15.49 -10.73 7.35
C ASP A 223 -14.20 -10.21 6.74
N HIS A 224 -13.52 -9.28 7.41
CA HIS A 224 -12.18 -8.82 7.07
C HIS A 224 -11.12 -9.26 8.09
N ARG A 225 -9.92 -9.59 7.58
CA ARG A 225 -8.70 -9.71 8.39
C ARG A 225 -8.19 -8.33 8.77
N SER A 226 -7.59 -8.22 9.95
CA SER A 226 -6.80 -7.03 10.31
C SER A 226 -5.42 -7.08 9.64
N LEU A 227 -4.87 -5.89 9.38
CA LEU A 227 -3.53 -5.69 8.87
C LEU A 227 -2.69 -5.06 9.97
N VAL A 228 -1.49 -5.59 10.21
CA VAL A 228 -0.51 -5.00 11.12
C VAL A 228 0.70 -4.61 10.32
N LEU A 229 1.05 -3.32 10.32
CA LEU A 229 2.26 -2.81 9.71
C LEU A 229 3.28 -2.50 10.81
N GLU A 230 4.46 -3.07 10.67
CA GLU A 230 5.62 -2.69 11.46
C GLU A 230 6.49 -1.75 10.62
N ALA A 231 6.41 -0.44 10.89
CA ALA A 231 7.23 0.56 10.22
C ALA A 231 8.63 0.59 10.86
N MET A 232 9.62 0.11 10.10
CA MET A 232 11.00 -0.08 10.53
C MET A 232 11.97 0.72 9.65
N ASP A 233 12.66 1.68 10.26
CA ASP A 233 13.74 2.43 9.64
C ASP A 233 15.06 1.64 9.62
N SER A 234 16.06 2.16 8.91
CA SER A 234 17.37 1.51 8.75
C SER A 234 18.14 1.35 10.07
N SER A 235 17.83 2.13 11.11
CA SER A 235 18.50 2.01 12.41
C SER A 235 18.00 0.78 13.20
N MET A 236 16.79 0.31 12.91
CA MET A 236 16.18 -0.86 13.55
C MET A 236 16.42 -2.17 12.81
N GLY A 237 16.81 -2.11 11.53
CA GLY A 237 16.99 -3.27 10.64
C GLY A 237 18.14 -4.23 11.03
N ALA A 238 19.08 -3.81 11.89
CA ALA A 238 20.21 -4.63 12.31
C ALA A 238 19.84 -5.69 13.37
N LYS A 239 18.66 -5.62 14.00
CA LYS A 239 18.30 -6.48 15.15
C LYS A 239 17.33 -7.61 14.87
N VAL A 240 16.70 -7.66 13.69
CA VAL A 240 15.73 -8.70 13.37
C VAL A 240 16.15 -9.42 12.10
N GLY A 241 16.65 -10.64 12.25
CA GLY A 241 16.99 -11.57 11.15
C GLY A 241 15.74 -12.06 10.40
N LEU A 242 14.89 -11.15 9.94
CA LEU A 242 13.75 -11.48 9.08
C LEU A 242 14.26 -11.68 7.66
N LYS A 243 14.03 -12.90 7.15
CA LYS A 243 14.27 -13.28 5.76
C LYS A 243 13.66 -12.23 4.85
N ASN A 244 14.54 -11.59 4.09
CA ASN A 244 14.29 -10.56 3.10
C ASN A 244 13.15 -10.97 2.15
N THR A 245 11.91 -10.56 2.44
CA THR A 245 10.78 -10.59 1.49
C THR A 245 10.78 -9.35 0.61
N ASN A 246 11.95 -8.77 0.33
CA ASN A 246 12.10 -7.98 -0.88
C ASN A 246 11.62 -8.86 -2.02
N LYS A 247 10.53 -8.46 -2.70
CA LYS A 247 10.33 -8.89 -4.08
C LYS A 247 11.68 -8.68 -4.75
N ARG A 248 12.31 -9.77 -5.19
CA ARG A 248 13.63 -9.72 -5.83
C ARG A 248 13.56 -8.60 -6.87
N PHE A 249 14.58 -7.75 -6.88
CA PHE A 249 14.75 -6.85 -8.01
C PHE A 249 14.88 -7.74 -9.25
N TYR A 250 13.97 -7.58 -10.20
CA TYR A 250 14.05 -8.23 -11.50
C TYR A 250 14.49 -7.17 -12.50
N PHE A 251 15.65 -7.40 -13.09
CA PHE A 251 16.10 -6.65 -14.25
C PHE A 251 15.31 -7.16 -15.47
N GLU A 252 14.66 -6.26 -16.20
CA GLU A 252 14.04 -6.64 -17.48
C GLU A 252 15.11 -6.52 -18.57
N GLU A 253 15.30 -7.58 -19.37
CA GLU A 253 16.35 -7.63 -20.41
C GLU A 253 16.29 -6.44 -21.39
N CYS A 254 15.10 -5.93 -21.68
CA CYS A 254 14.91 -4.78 -22.54
C CYS A 254 15.56 -3.49 -21.99
N TRP A 255 15.79 -3.38 -20.67
CA TRP A 255 16.47 -2.22 -20.08
C TRP A 255 17.92 -2.15 -20.56
N ALA A 256 18.58 -3.29 -20.79
CA ALA A 256 19.95 -3.32 -21.31
C ALA A 256 20.09 -2.72 -22.72
N GLN A 257 18.97 -2.56 -23.45
CA GLN A 257 18.94 -1.98 -24.79
C GLN A 257 18.67 -0.47 -24.76
N ASP A 258 18.66 0.15 -23.58
CA ASP A 258 18.38 1.57 -23.38
C ASP A 258 19.61 2.28 -22.81
N HIS A 259 20.07 3.35 -23.48
CA HIS A 259 21.29 4.04 -23.08
C HIS A 259 21.21 4.61 -21.66
N GLU A 260 20.03 5.08 -21.23
CA GLU A 260 19.84 5.63 -19.88
C GLU A 260 20.01 4.55 -18.80
N CYS A 261 19.68 3.28 -19.10
CA CYS A 261 19.95 2.17 -18.19
C CYS A 261 21.46 1.96 -18.04
N GLN A 262 22.22 2.02 -19.14
CA GLN A 262 23.67 1.88 -19.10
C GLN A 262 24.32 3.01 -18.27
N ASP A 263 23.83 4.25 -18.43
CA ASP A 263 24.30 5.40 -17.67
C ASP A 263 24.03 5.24 -16.17
N ILE A 264 22.84 4.78 -15.79
CA ILE A 264 22.49 4.51 -14.39
C ILE A 264 23.39 3.45 -13.78
N VAL A 265 23.63 2.35 -14.50
CA VAL A 265 24.54 1.29 -14.04
C VAL A 265 25.93 1.87 -13.84
N ASN A 266 26.50 2.54 -14.85
CA ASN A 266 27.83 3.11 -14.78
C ASN A 266 27.98 4.10 -13.62
N ASN A 267 27.04 5.03 -13.47
CA ASN A 267 27.06 6.03 -12.40
C ASN A 267 26.90 5.41 -11.00
N SER A 268 26.15 4.31 -10.88
CA SER A 268 25.97 3.61 -9.62
C SER A 268 27.22 2.83 -9.17
N TRP A 269 28.14 2.55 -10.11
CA TRP A 269 29.38 1.80 -9.85
C TRP A 269 30.62 2.70 -9.67
N LEU A 270 30.51 4.01 -9.91
CA LEU A 270 31.62 4.98 -9.77
C LEU A 270 31.82 5.51 -8.33
N VAL A 271 31.01 5.08 -7.36
CA VAL A 271 31.11 5.55 -5.98
C VAL A 271 32.09 4.66 -5.21
N ASP A 272 33.36 5.08 -5.18
CA ASP A 272 34.38 4.47 -4.33
C ASP A 272 34.26 5.03 -2.90
N THR A 273 33.63 4.26 -2.00
CA THR A 273 33.69 4.56 -0.56
C THR A 273 34.65 3.56 0.07
N GLY A 274 35.89 3.99 0.34
CA GLY A 274 37.02 3.17 0.81
C GLY A 274 36.82 2.36 2.11
N GLY A 275 35.91 1.39 2.06
CA GLY A 275 35.66 0.35 3.05
C GLY A 275 35.82 -1.04 2.43
N ASN A 276 35.50 -2.10 3.19
CA ASN A 276 35.62 -3.48 2.71
C ASN A 276 34.87 -3.69 1.37
N ASN A 277 35.58 -4.24 0.37
CA ASN A 277 35.09 -4.42 -0.99
C ASN A 277 33.70 -5.06 -1.09
N THR A 278 33.37 -6.01 -0.22
CA THR A 278 32.09 -6.73 -0.24
C THR A 278 30.90 -5.84 0.15
N ASP A 279 31.05 -4.98 1.16
CA ASP A 279 29.97 -4.09 1.61
C ASP A 279 29.73 -2.96 0.61
N VAL A 280 30.79 -2.48 -0.03
CA VAL A 280 30.73 -1.51 -1.13
C VAL A 280 29.98 -2.10 -2.33
N ILE A 281 30.29 -3.34 -2.72
CA ILE A 281 29.60 -4.05 -3.80
C ILE A 281 28.11 -4.21 -3.49
N LEU A 282 27.74 -4.66 -2.29
CA LEU A 282 26.32 -4.84 -1.91
C LEU A 282 25.57 -3.51 -1.90
N LYS A 283 26.20 -2.43 -1.43
CA LYS A 283 25.63 -1.08 -1.45
C LYS A 283 25.44 -0.56 -2.87
N ASN A 284 26.40 -0.79 -3.76
CA ASN A 284 26.33 -0.37 -5.16
C ASN A 284 25.24 -1.15 -5.92
N ILE A 285 25.12 -2.47 -5.69
CA ILE A 285 24.03 -3.29 -6.24
C ILE A 285 22.67 -2.78 -5.77
N GLY A 286 22.53 -2.49 -4.47
CA GLY A 286 21.31 -1.92 -3.90
C GLY A 286 20.96 -0.57 -4.51
N SER A 287 21.94 0.35 -4.58
CA SER A 287 21.80 1.69 -5.18
C SER A 287 21.40 1.61 -6.65
N CYS A 288 22.10 0.79 -7.43
CA CYS A 288 21.83 0.58 -8.85
C CYS A 288 20.42 0.03 -9.08
N GLY A 289 20.02 -1.00 -8.33
CA GLY A 289 18.67 -1.56 -8.42
C GLY A 289 17.56 -0.55 -8.06
N MET A 290 17.84 0.37 -7.13
CA MET A 290 16.90 1.46 -6.80
C MET A 290 16.79 2.48 -7.92
N GLN A 291 17.91 2.95 -8.46
CA GLN A 291 17.92 3.95 -9.53
C GLN A 291 17.26 3.41 -10.82
N LEU A 292 17.54 2.15 -11.19
CA LEU A 292 16.90 1.50 -12.33
C LEU A 292 15.39 1.36 -12.16
N LYS A 293 14.91 1.07 -10.94
CA LYS A 293 13.46 1.03 -10.65
C LYS A 293 12.83 2.41 -10.80
N ALA A 294 13.41 3.44 -10.21
CA ALA A 294 12.89 4.81 -10.29
C ALA A 294 12.85 5.31 -11.74
N TRP A 295 13.93 5.07 -12.49
CA TRP A 295 14.01 5.36 -13.91
C TRP A 295 12.93 4.65 -14.73
N ASN A 296 12.74 3.35 -14.55
CA ASN A 296 11.71 2.59 -15.28
C ASN A 296 10.30 3.11 -15.00
N ILE A 297 10.00 3.51 -13.76
CA ILE A 297 8.72 4.13 -13.39
C ILE A 297 8.51 5.44 -14.16
N LEU A 298 9.50 6.34 -14.14
CA LEU A 298 9.44 7.62 -14.85
C LEU A 298 9.32 7.43 -16.36
N LYS A 299 10.09 6.49 -16.93
CA LYS A 299 10.09 6.20 -18.37
C LYS A 299 8.75 5.65 -18.83
N ARG A 300 8.14 4.73 -18.08
CA ARG A 300 6.78 4.22 -18.35
C ARG A 300 5.73 5.33 -18.28
N ARG A 301 5.85 6.23 -17.30
CA ARG A 301 4.95 7.38 -17.17
C ARG A 301 5.05 8.31 -18.38
N ASN A 302 6.25 8.66 -18.82
CA ASN A 302 6.47 9.53 -19.98
C ASN A 302 5.95 8.88 -21.28
N LEU A 303 6.29 7.62 -21.53
CA LEU A 303 5.77 6.84 -22.67
C LEU A 303 4.24 6.84 -22.72
N ARG A 304 3.57 6.65 -21.58
CA ARG A 304 2.09 6.69 -21.51
C ARG A 304 1.54 8.09 -21.79
N GLN A 305 2.21 9.15 -21.33
CA GLN A 305 1.80 10.54 -21.64
C GLN A 305 1.93 10.83 -23.13
N ASP A 306 3.00 10.36 -23.78
CA ASP A 306 3.22 10.58 -25.21
C ASP A 306 2.25 9.75 -26.06
N ILE A 307 1.92 8.54 -25.65
CA ILE A 307 0.85 7.72 -26.27
C ILE A 307 -0.52 8.40 -26.13
N ARG A 308 -0.84 8.99 -24.97
CA ARG A 308 -2.08 9.76 -24.76
C ARG A 308 -2.16 10.97 -25.69
N LYS A 309 -1.03 11.64 -25.96
CA LYS A 309 -0.95 12.80 -26.87
C LYS A 309 -1.07 12.42 -28.35
N THR A 310 -0.57 11.26 -28.77
CA THR A 310 -0.50 10.86 -30.18
C THR A 310 -1.68 10.02 -30.68
N LYS A 311 -2.41 9.28 -29.83
CA LYS A 311 -3.43 8.32 -30.30
C LYS A 311 -4.82 8.42 -29.65
N GLY A 312 -5.13 9.46 -28.86
CA GLY A 312 -6.48 9.68 -28.33
C GLY A 312 -6.99 8.66 -27.29
N CYS A 313 -6.34 7.51 -27.13
CA CYS A 313 -6.45 6.58 -26.01
C CYS A 313 -5.32 5.52 -26.11
N PRO A 314 -4.59 5.15 -25.05
CA PRO A 314 -3.54 4.14 -25.15
C PRO A 314 -4.09 2.73 -25.39
N PRO A 315 -3.41 1.87 -26.17
CA PRO A 315 -3.64 0.43 -26.11
C PRO A 315 -3.33 -0.08 -24.69
N ARG A 316 -4.21 -0.93 -24.18
CA ARG A 316 -4.21 -1.46 -22.82
C ARG A 316 -3.02 -2.41 -22.59
N GLY A 317 -2.33 -2.26 -21.46
CA GLY A 317 -1.49 -3.31 -20.88
C GLY A 317 -0.07 -3.49 -21.40
N LEU A 318 0.51 -2.54 -22.15
CA LEU A 318 1.85 -2.72 -22.73
C LEU A 318 2.98 -2.54 -21.69
N SER A 319 3.83 -3.55 -21.57
CA SER A 319 5.21 -3.44 -21.06
C SER A 319 6.09 -2.66 -22.05
N ILE A 320 7.25 -2.14 -21.61
CA ILE A 320 8.23 -1.47 -22.49
C ILE A 320 8.61 -2.39 -23.68
N CYS A 321 8.68 -3.70 -23.46
CA CYS A 321 8.90 -4.71 -24.50
C CYS A 321 7.85 -4.69 -25.61
N GLU A 322 6.58 -4.43 -25.29
CA GLU A 322 5.49 -4.52 -26.26
C GLU A 322 5.29 -3.21 -27.03
N THR A 323 5.89 -2.10 -26.60
CA THR A 323 5.91 -0.84 -27.38
C THR A 323 6.89 -0.88 -28.56
N ARG A 324 8.00 -1.62 -28.47
CA ARG A 324 8.90 -1.83 -29.63
C ARG A 324 8.29 -2.74 -30.70
N PHE A 325 7.25 -3.51 -30.38
CA PHE A 325 6.50 -4.31 -31.36
C PHE A 325 5.72 -3.47 -32.38
N LEU A 326 5.50 -2.17 -32.12
CA LEU A 326 4.82 -1.26 -33.06
C LEU A 326 5.78 -0.49 -33.99
N GLU A 327 7.10 -0.64 -33.81
CA GLU A 327 8.12 0.02 -34.63
C GLU A 327 8.84 -0.92 -35.63
N GLY A 328 8.29 -2.13 -35.85
CA GLY A 328 8.54 -2.87 -37.09
C GLY A 328 9.89 -3.59 -37.22
N ASN A 329 10.32 -4.36 -36.22
CA ASN A 329 11.42 -5.32 -36.40
C ASN A 329 11.01 -6.74 -35.97
N TYR A 330 10.92 -7.63 -36.96
CA TYR A 330 10.84 -9.09 -36.80
C TYR A 330 12.19 -9.65 -36.35
N CYS A 331 12.22 -10.57 -35.37
CA CYS A 331 13.09 -11.76 -35.41
C CYS A 331 12.77 -12.76 -34.28
N PRO A 332 13.10 -14.06 -34.45
CA PRO A 332 12.32 -15.18 -33.95
C PRO A 332 12.72 -15.64 -32.55
N ARG A 333 11.75 -16.30 -31.89
CA ARG A 333 11.98 -17.08 -30.67
C ARG A 333 13.04 -18.15 -30.95
N THR A 334 14.11 -18.15 -30.16
CA THR A 334 14.90 -19.36 -29.92
C THR A 334 14.74 -19.74 -28.46
N SER A 335 14.15 -20.91 -28.26
CA SER A 335 14.14 -21.68 -27.04
C SER A 335 15.55 -22.17 -26.69
N THR A 336 15.95 -22.00 -25.43
CA THR A 336 16.67 -23.01 -24.62
C THR A 336 16.31 -22.80 -23.17
#